data_AF-A0A3A1XNT3-F1
#
_entry.id   AF-A0A3A1XNT3-F1
#
_cell.length_a   1.000
_cell.length_b   1.000
_cell.length_c   1.000
_cell.angle_alpha   90.00
_cell.angle_beta   90.00
_cell.angle_gamma   90.00
#
_symmetry.space_group_name_H-M   'P 1'
#
loop_
_entity.id
_entity.type
_entity.pdbx_description
1 polymer ?
#
loop_
_entity_poly.entity_id
_entity_poly.type
_entity_poly.pdbx_seq_one_letter_code
_entity_poly.pdbx_strand_id
1 'polypeptide(L)'
;MERIRRKTQYKKPRKLRAVVARFLDYTLAALLCFVLAFCTSLGPIFRSQDIKVHLGSIADFSLVNAFIFVAAFIIYALILTALIYYGKNKKFLPKYQRFTKLIKSIALRKNSENKKHSKLQIFTTKHTIFRNISHFLLKSAKLFFNCAKWFINHSTRNRRNLLLTFFVGWIWVPVTLLAAYGADICSQIREYSWTWNKITGLDQPYIGFFSFVPMDIYPTAHYLWPTYPTYLTNQHNIVLTVIYGATTAVSRYFTDSNDAGIVVLAFAQFVFAAWCVSATAHRFLNKPWLDAESSSTNCSTTTFARFVILLMFLLNPLVLCSTIALTKSPLFAFAFVWWFGINYELTNCYHAKDTKNTPSTKPNAQKPRLHTVLELIVSVCVMLIAAKYAWYILVVQFVLLIIFERKRWRLWVCGILLPIVVIHGSLIMLISSGAIISGDPIESRGIQLQQIARIAKLDPHSIPRSAKRIIAPIFNLDQTAEAYKPYDADPVKSSGLQSKKVSYRWRYVTKDNIRKL
;
A
#
# COMPACT_ATOMS: atom_id res chain seq x y z
N MET A 1 44.01 24.68 36.83
CA MET A 1 42.86 23.76 37.01
C MET A 1 41.74 23.92 35.95
N GLU A 2 41.65 25.01 35.19
CA GLU A 2 40.61 25.18 34.13
C GLU A 2 40.80 24.33 32.86
N ARG A 3 42.02 23.87 32.55
CA ARG A 3 42.28 22.98 31.39
C ARG A 3 41.78 21.54 31.58
N ILE A 4 41.54 21.10 32.82
CA ILE A 4 41.03 19.75 33.12
C ILE A 4 39.49 19.74 33.09
N ARG A 5 38.85 20.85 33.44
CA ARG A 5 37.37 20.99 33.42
C ARG A 5 36.76 21.02 32.01
N ARG A 6 37.50 21.46 30.98
CA ARG A 6 37.00 21.49 29.59
C ARG A 6 37.04 20.14 28.86
N LYS A 7 37.77 19.14 29.34
CA LYS A 7 37.86 17.81 28.68
C LYS A 7 36.78 16.82 29.11
N THR A 8 36.10 17.05 30.22
CA THR A 8 35.11 16.10 30.80
C THR A 8 33.66 16.37 30.38
N GLN A 9 33.32 17.55 29.84
CA GLN A 9 31.92 17.93 29.60
C GLN A 9 31.39 17.67 28.17
N TYR A 10 32.25 17.38 27.18
CA TYR A 10 31.84 17.26 25.77
C TYR A 10 31.81 15.84 25.17
N LYS A 11 32.25 14.79 25.88
CA LYS A 11 32.35 13.42 25.33
C LYS A 11 31.22 12.46 25.73
N LYS A 12 30.52 12.69 26.84
CA LYS A 12 29.47 11.78 27.37
C LYS A 12 28.13 11.75 26.59
N PRO A 13 27.54 12.87 26.11
CA PRO A 13 26.20 12.82 25.50
C PRO A 13 26.17 12.15 24.11
N ARG A 14 27.32 12.06 23.42
CA ARG A 14 27.41 11.47 22.07
C ARG A 14 27.42 9.93 22.09
N LYS A 15 28.05 9.32 23.10
CA LYS A 15 28.07 7.86 23.26
C LYS A 15 26.72 7.32 23.69
N LEU A 16 26.06 7.97 24.66
CA LEU A 16 24.72 7.56 25.11
C LEU A 16 23.70 7.66 23.96
N ARG A 17 23.69 8.77 23.21
CA ARG A 17 22.84 8.92 22.02
C ARG A 17 23.11 7.85 20.96
N ALA A 18 24.36 7.50 20.71
CA ALA A 18 24.70 6.45 19.75
C ALA A 18 24.27 5.05 20.21
N VAL A 19 24.39 4.75 21.51
CA VAL A 19 23.91 3.48 22.09
C VAL A 19 22.39 3.40 22.03
N VAL A 20 21.68 4.47 22.44
CA VAL A 20 20.22 4.54 22.37
C VAL A 20 19.73 4.42 20.93
N ALA A 21 20.34 5.12 19.98
CA ALA A 21 19.99 5.01 18.56
C ALA A 21 20.16 3.57 18.04
N ARG A 22 21.29 2.92 18.34
CA ARG A 22 21.51 1.52 17.96
C ARG A 22 20.48 0.59 18.58
N PHE A 23 20.17 0.78 19.87
CA PHE A 23 19.16 -0.01 20.55
C PHE A 23 17.80 0.13 19.84
N LEU A 24 17.37 1.36 19.57
CA LEU A 24 16.13 1.64 18.84
C LEU A 24 16.12 1.02 17.44
N ASP A 25 17.23 1.09 16.69
CA ASP A 25 17.35 0.47 15.37
C ASP A 25 17.17 -1.06 15.44
N TYR A 26 17.80 -1.72 16.42
CA TYR A 26 17.66 -3.17 16.61
C TYR A 26 16.27 -3.55 17.11
N THR A 27 15.67 -2.76 18.01
CA THR A 27 14.30 -2.97 18.48
C THR A 27 13.32 -2.86 17.31
N LEU A 28 13.48 -1.85 16.45
CA LEU A 28 12.64 -1.68 15.27
C LEU A 28 12.81 -2.83 14.28
N ALA A 29 14.05 -3.26 14.02
CA ALA A 29 14.34 -4.42 13.18
C ALA A 29 13.72 -5.71 13.73
N ALA A 30 13.85 -5.95 15.04
CA ALA A 30 13.26 -7.11 15.70
C ALA A 30 11.73 -7.07 15.66
N LEU A 31 11.13 -5.91 15.90
CA LEU A 31 9.68 -5.73 15.85
C LEU A 31 9.15 -5.94 14.43
N LEU A 32 9.85 -5.46 13.40
CA LEU A 32 9.50 -5.71 12.00
C LEU A 32 9.52 -7.22 11.69
N CYS A 33 10.61 -7.91 12.03
CA CYS A 33 10.70 -9.37 11.82
C CYS A 33 9.65 -10.14 12.63
N PHE A 34 9.36 -9.69 13.85
CA PHE A 34 8.33 -10.27 14.71
C PHE A 34 6.95 -10.16 14.06
N VAL A 35 6.55 -8.97 13.61
CA VAL A 35 5.24 -8.74 12.98
C VAL A 35 5.09 -9.60 11.73
N LEU A 36 6.11 -9.63 10.86
CA LEU A 36 6.07 -10.45 9.65
C LEU A 36 6.00 -11.95 9.98
N ALA A 37 6.79 -12.42 10.95
CA ALA A 37 6.78 -13.81 11.40
C ALA A 37 5.43 -14.20 12.00
N PHE A 38 4.84 -13.29 12.78
CA PHE A 38 3.53 -13.47 13.39
C PHE A 38 2.46 -13.64 12.31
N CYS A 39 2.40 -12.73 11.33
CA CYS A 39 1.47 -12.84 10.20
C CYS A 39 1.65 -14.16 9.42
N THR A 40 2.89 -14.58 9.16
CA THR A 40 3.17 -15.84 8.46
C THR A 40 2.77 -17.07 9.26
N SER A 41 2.94 -17.03 10.58
CA SER A 41 2.53 -18.12 11.48
C SER A 41 1.01 -18.24 11.67
N LEU A 42 0.29 -17.11 11.59
CA LEU A 42 -1.16 -17.09 11.68
C LEU A 42 -1.86 -17.43 10.35
N GLY A 43 -1.17 -17.22 9.22
CA GLY A 43 -1.71 -17.48 7.88
C GLY A 43 -2.35 -18.87 7.72
N PRO A 44 -1.69 -19.97 8.13
CA PRO A 44 -2.26 -21.31 8.09
C PRO A 44 -3.57 -21.44 8.87
N ILE A 45 -3.64 -20.90 10.09
CA ILE A 45 -4.84 -20.90 10.95
C ILE A 45 -6.02 -20.28 10.20
N PHE A 46 -5.80 -19.10 9.60
CA PHE A 46 -6.87 -18.39 8.89
C PHE A 46 -7.20 -18.97 7.51
N ARG A 47 -6.36 -19.86 6.95
CA ARG A 47 -6.61 -20.52 5.66
C ARG A 47 -7.25 -21.90 5.82
N SER A 48 -7.06 -22.58 6.94
CA SER A 48 -7.65 -23.88 7.22
C SER A 48 -9.11 -23.77 7.68
N GLN A 49 -9.85 -22.80 7.15
CA GLN A 49 -11.24 -22.57 7.54
C GLN A 49 -12.15 -23.58 6.85
N ASP A 50 -12.63 -24.56 7.60
CA ASP A 50 -13.89 -25.23 7.26
C ASP A 50 -15.02 -24.41 7.86
N ILE A 51 -15.69 -23.64 7.00
CA ILE A 51 -16.79 -22.73 7.33
C ILE A 51 -17.90 -23.47 8.12
N LYS A 52 -18.03 -24.79 7.96
CA LYS A 52 -19.05 -25.60 8.64
C LYS A 52 -18.63 -26.11 10.03
N VAL A 53 -17.34 -26.16 10.35
CA VAL A 53 -16.83 -26.91 11.53
C VAL A 53 -16.03 -26.05 12.50
N HIS A 54 -15.09 -25.24 12.02
CA HIS A 54 -14.28 -24.40 12.89
C HIS A 54 -13.64 -23.26 12.10
N LEU A 55 -13.80 -22.03 12.59
CA LEU A 55 -12.99 -20.92 12.10
C LEU A 55 -11.70 -20.86 12.90
N GLY A 56 -10.56 -21.03 12.22
CA GLY A 56 -9.26 -20.80 12.81
C GLY A 56 -9.18 -19.45 13.53
N SER A 57 -8.87 -19.49 14.81
CA SER A 57 -8.71 -18.36 15.73
C SER A 57 -7.29 -18.34 16.28
N ILE A 58 -6.86 -17.19 16.81
CA ILE A 58 -5.58 -17.10 17.55
C ILE A 58 -5.55 -18.08 18.73
N ALA A 59 -6.71 -18.49 19.25
CA ALA A 59 -6.80 -19.53 20.26
C ALA A 59 -6.30 -20.91 19.77
N ASP A 60 -6.32 -21.19 18.46
CA ASP A 60 -5.85 -22.45 17.87
C ASP A 60 -4.35 -22.44 17.59
N PHE A 61 -3.60 -21.54 18.25
CA PHE A 61 -2.18 -21.42 18.06
C PHE A 61 -1.45 -22.65 18.61
N SER A 62 -1.21 -23.61 17.72
CA SER A 62 -0.49 -24.84 18.02
C SER A 62 1.04 -24.68 18.04
N LEU A 63 1.73 -25.72 18.51
CA LEU A 63 3.19 -25.84 18.43
C LEU A 63 3.72 -25.77 16.98
N VAL A 64 2.93 -26.22 16.00
CA VAL A 64 3.29 -26.09 14.57
C VAL A 64 3.37 -24.62 14.17
N ASN A 65 2.40 -23.80 14.61
CA ASN A 65 2.41 -22.37 14.36
C ASN A 65 3.57 -21.68 15.10
N ALA A 66 3.90 -22.12 16.32
CA ALA A 66 5.08 -21.66 17.04
C ALA A 66 6.38 -21.96 16.26
N PHE A 67 6.49 -23.15 15.67
CA PHE A 67 7.63 -23.50 14.83
C PHE A 67 7.69 -22.65 13.55
N ILE A 68 6.56 -22.45 12.86
CA ILE A 68 6.47 -21.56 11.70
C ILE A 68 6.88 -20.15 12.08
N PHE A 69 6.43 -19.65 13.23
CA PHE A 69 6.80 -18.34 13.75
C PHE A 69 8.31 -18.21 13.94
N VAL A 70 8.95 -19.15 14.66
CA VAL A 70 10.40 -19.11 14.90
C VAL A 70 11.18 -19.24 13.59
N ALA A 71 10.79 -20.17 12.71
CA ALA A 71 11.43 -20.34 11.41
C ALA A 71 11.30 -19.08 10.54
N ALA A 72 10.09 -18.52 10.45
CA ALA A 72 9.83 -17.28 9.69
C ALA A 72 10.61 -16.10 10.28
N PHE A 73 10.67 -15.96 11.61
CA PHE A 73 11.44 -14.91 12.28
C PHE A 73 12.93 -15.01 11.91
N ILE A 74 13.51 -16.20 11.98
CA ILE A 74 14.92 -16.42 11.59
C ILE A 74 15.12 -16.08 10.11
N ILE A 75 14.23 -16.53 9.23
CA ILE A 75 14.32 -16.25 7.79
C ILE A 75 14.24 -14.73 7.54
N TYR A 76 13.28 -14.02 8.13
CA TYR A 76 13.15 -12.58 7.96
C TYR A 76 14.32 -11.82 8.55
N ALA A 77 14.84 -12.23 9.72
CA ALA A 77 16.03 -11.63 10.32
C ALA A 77 17.28 -11.85 9.45
N LEU A 78 17.43 -13.03 8.84
CA LEU A 78 18.51 -13.33 7.89
C LEU A 78 18.40 -12.48 6.62
N ILE A 79 17.19 -12.35 6.06
CA ILE A 79 16.92 -11.49 4.90
C ILE A 79 17.27 -10.04 5.24
N LEU A 80 16.76 -9.52 6.35
CA LEU A 80 17.01 -8.14 6.78
C LEU A 80 18.50 -7.89 7.03
N THR A 81 19.19 -8.81 7.71
CA THR A 81 20.63 -8.74 7.95
C THR A 81 21.42 -8.76 6.64
N ALA A 82 21.03 -9.62 5.69
CA ALA A 82 21.64 -9.68 4.38
C ALA A 82 21.43 -8.38 3.59
N LEU A 83 20.23 -7.79 3.65
CA LEU A 83 19.91 -6.50 3.02
C LEU A 83 20.72 -5.35 3.65
N ILE A 84 20.78 -5.27 4.98
CA ILE A 84 21.58 -4.25 5.69
C ILE A 84 23.06 -4.39 5.36
N TYR A 85 23.59 -5.62 5.40
CA TYR A 85 24.98 -5.89 5.06
C TYR A 85 25.29 -5.54 3.61
N TYR A 86 24.40 -5.92 2.69
CA TYR A 86 24.53 -5.58 1.28
C TYR A 86 24.50 -4.06 1.05
N GLY A 87 23.58 -3.36 1.72
CA GLY A 87 23.48 -1.90 1.67
C GLY A 87 24.75 -1.20 2.14
N LYS A 88 25.41 -1.73 3.19
CA LYS A 88 26.67 -1.17 3.73
C LYS A 88 27.90 -1.52 2.88
N ASN A 89 28.01 -2.76 2.42
CA ASN A 89 29.25 -3.31 1.86
C ASN A 89 29.21 -3.52 0.34
N LYS A 90 28.05 -3.33 -0.30
CA LYS A 90 27.79 -3.65 -1.73
C LYS A 90 28.16 -5.08 -2.13
N LYS A 91 28.26 -5.99 -1.16
CA LYS A 91 28.63 -7.39 -1.32
C LYS A 91 27.68 -8.25 -0.48
N PHE A 92 27.38 -9.45 -0.95
CA PHE A 92 26.66 -10.43 -0.15
C PHE A 92 27.51 -10.95 1.01
N LEU A 93 26.85 -11.47 2.04
CA LEU A 93 27.50 -12.04 3.22
C LEU A 93 28.53 -13.12 2.79
N PRO A 94 29.74 -13.17 3.38
CA PRO A 94 30.77 -14.14 3.00
C PRO A 94 30.31 -15.61 3.10
N LYS A 95 29.41 -15.91 4.05
CA LYS A 95 28.80 -17.25 4.22
C LYS A 95 27.91 -17.66 3.03
N TYR A 96 27.18 -16.74 2.41
CA TYR A 96 26.39 -17.01 1.19
C TYR A 96 27.29 -17.24 -0.04
N GLN A 97 28.48 -16.64 -0.08
CA GLN A 97 29.48 -16.96 -1.11
C GLN A 97 30.03 -18.39 -0.95
N ARG A 98 30.14 -18.88 0.29
CA ARG A 98 30.47 -20.30 0.55
C ARG A 98 29.33 -21.23 0.16
N PHE A 99 28.08 -20.87 0.42
CA PHE A 99 26.91 -21.66 0.01
C PHE A 99 26.75 -21.75 -1.51
N THR A 100 26.98 -20.65 -2.23
CA THR A 100 27.01 -20.67 -3.71
C THR A 100 28.22 -21.44 -4.26
N LYS A 101 29.38 -21.40 -3.59
CA LYS A 101 30.51 -22.30 -3.88
C LYS A 101 30.18 -23.77 -3.59
N LEU A 102 29.42 -24.06 -2.54
CA LEU A 102 28.97 -25.40 -2.16
C LEU A 102 27.98 -25.94 -3.21
N ILE A 103 26.98 -25.15 -3.61
CA ILE A 103 26.06 -25.50 -4.70
C ILE A 103 26.83 -25.73 -6.01
N LYS A 104 27.80 -24.86 -6.34
CA LYS A 104 28.70 -25.08 -7.48
C LYS A 104 29.48 -26.38 -7.36
N SER A 105 30.02 -26.71 -6.18
CA SER A 105 30.74 -27.95 -5.96
C SER A 105 29.83 -29.18 -6.06
N ILE A 106 28.57 -29.09 -5.62
CA ILE A 106 27.58 -30.17 -5.72
C ILE A 106 27.15 -30.35 -7.19
N ALA A 107 26.92 -29.27 -7.93
CA ALA A 107 26.62 -29.31 -9.36
C ALA A 107 27.81 -29.88 -10.18
N LEU A 108 29.04 -29.54 -9.82
CA LEU A 108 30.27 -30.11 -10.41
C LEU A 108 30.45 -31.59 -10.01
N ARG A 109 30.07 -31.99 -8.79
CA ARG A 109 30.13 -33.39 -8.33
C ARG A 109 29.10 -34.27 -9.04
N LYS A 110 27.90 -33.75 -9.32
CA LYS A 110 26.88 -34.44 -10.10
C LYS A 110 27.30 -34.66 -11.58
N ASN A 111 28.06 -33.73 -12.14
CA ASN A 111 28.72 -33.92 -13.45
C ASN A 111 29.91 -34.90 -13.41
N SER A 112 30.55 -35.07 -12.25
CA SER A 112 31.62 -36.06 -12.06
C SER A 112 31.09 -37.48 -11.85
N GLU A 113 29.93 -37.64 -11.19
CA GLU A 113 29.30 -38.95 -10.97
C GLU A 113 28.64 -39.50 -12.24
N ASN A 114 28.08 -38.63 -13.09
CA ASN A 114 27.64 -39.02 -14.44
C ASN A 114 28.79 -39.44 -15.39
N LYS A 115 30.05 -39.32 -14.96
CA LYS A 115 31.22 -39.72 -15.76
C LYS A 115 31.80 -41.10 -15.38
N LYS A 116 31.20 -41.81 -14.42
CA LYS A 116 31.65 -43.15 -14.00
C LYS A 116 30.86 -44.33 -14.60
N HIS A 117 29.77 -44.07 -15.34
CA HIS A 117 29.06 -45.09 -16.12
C HIS A 117 29.15 -44.81 -17.64
N SER A 118 30.35 -44.97 -18.21
CA SER A 118 30.49 -45.29 -19.64
C SER A 118 31.91 -45.81 -19.91
N LYS A 119 32.19 -47.06 -19.53
CA LYS A 119 33.22 -47.85 -20.21
C LYS A 119 32.62 -48.32 -21.53
N LEU A 120 32.83 -47.57 -22.60
CA LEU A 120 32.98 -48.12 -23.94
C LEU A 120 33.80 -47.14 -24.79
N GLN A 121 35.02 -47.55 -25.10
CA GLN A 121 35.83 -46.98 -26.18
C GLN A 121 34.99 -47.01 -27.46
N ILE A 122 34.81 -45.86 -28.10
CA ILE A 122 34.70 -45.66 -29.56
C ILE A 122 34.76 -44.13 -29.81
N PHE A 123 35.70 -43.74 -30.66
CA PHE A 123 35.82 -42.45 -31.35
C PHE A 123 36.38 -41.21 -30.61
N THR A 124 37.70 -41.08 -30.72
CA THR A 124 38.53 -39.88 -30.57
C THR A 124 38.30 -38.83 -31.69
N THR A 125 37.04 -38.40 -31.90
CA THR A 125 36.68 -37.30 -32.84
C THR A 125 35.49 -36.46 -32.37
N LYS A 126 35.11 -36.50 -31.08
CA LYS A 126 34.02 -35.69 -30.50
C LYS A 126 34.46 -34.57 -29.55
N HIS A 127 35.76 -34.41 -29.30
CA HIS A 127 36.25 -33.40 -28.34
C HIS A 127 36.26 -31.96 -28.88
N THR A 128 36.47 -31.76 -30.19
CA THR A 128 36.44 -30.42 -30.82
C THR A 128 35.03 -29.85 -30.91
N ILE A 129 34.03 -30.67 -31.21
CA ILE A 129 32.62 -30.25 -31.31
C ILE A 129 32.06 -29.88 -29.93
N PHE A 130 32.30 -30.69 -28.89
CA PHE A 130 31.88 -30.34 -27.52
C PHE A 130 32.64 -29.13 -26.93
N ARG A 131 33.91 -28.94 -27.30
CA ARG A 131 34.67 -27.74 -26.92
C ARG A 131 34.14 -26.50 -27.64
N ASN A 132 33.81 -26.61 -28.93
CA ASN A 132 33.22 -25.52 -29.70
C ASN A 132 31.79 -25.17 -29.23
N ILE A 133 30.97 -26.18 -28.90
CA ILE A 133 29.63 -25.97 -28.33
C ILE A 133 29.72 -25.33 -26.94
N SER A 134 30.63 -25.78 -26.07
CA SER A 134 30.80 -25.15 -24.75
C SER A 134 31.38 -23.74 -24.84
N HIS A 135 32.32 -23.45 -25.74
CA HIS A 135 32.78 -22.09 -26.02
C HIS A 135 31.68 -21.22 -26.64
N PHE A 136 30.87 -21.76 -27.53
CA PHE A 136 29.71 -21.07 -28.10
C PHE A 136 28.66 -20.76 -27.03
N LEU A 137 28.29 -21.72 -26.19
CA LEU A 137 27.38 -21.52 -25.05
C LEU A 137 27.94 -20.51 -24.05
N LEU A 138 29.24 -20.53 -23.76
CA LEU A 138 29.87 -19.57 -22.86
C LEU A 138 29.93 -18.15 -23.47
N LYS A 139 30.19 -18.04 -24.78
CA LYS A 139 30.18 -16.77 -25.52
C LYS A 139 28.76 -16.20 -25.62
N SER A 140 27.77 -17.04 -25.91
CA SER A 140 26.35 -16.69 -25.94
C SER A 140 25.83 -16.30 -24.55
N ALA A 141 26.22 -17.02 -23.50
CA ALA A 141 25.89 -16.66 -22.12
C ALA A 141 26.53 -15.33 -21.70
N LYS A 142 27.78 -15.07 -22.10
CA LYS A 142 28.47 -13.79 -21.83
C LYS A 142 27.83 -12.64 -22.60
N LEU A 143 27.45 -12.87 -23.86
CA LEU A 143 26.71 -11.90 -24.67
C LEU A 143 25.34 -11.60 -24.03
N PHE A 144 24.58 -12.64 -23.67
CA PHE A 144 23.30 -12.50 -22.98
C PHE A 144 23.45 -11.73 -21.66
N PHE A 145 24.46 -12.05 -20.84
CA PHE A 145 24.72 -11.34 -19.59
C PHE A 145 25.08 -9.87 -19.82
N ASN A 146 25.89 -9.58 -20.84
CA ASN A 146 26.24 -8.20 -21.20
C ASN A 146 25.02 -7.43 -21.72
N CYS A 147 24.19 -8.04 -22.56
CA CYS A 147 22.93 -7.47 -23.04
C CYS A 147 21.95 -7.23 -21.88
N ALA A 148 21.78 -8.19 -20.98
CA ALA A 148 20.93 -8.06 -19.79
C ALA A 148 21.44 -6.94 -18.88
N LYS A 149 22.75 -6.87 -18.63
CA LYS A 149 23.38 -5.80 -17.84
C LYS A 149 23.17 -4.43 -18.49
N TRP A 150 23.36 -4.34 -19.81
CA TRP A 150 23.10 -3.11 -20.56
C TRP A 150 21.64 -2.70 -20.44
N PHE A 151 20.70 -3.63 -20.67
CA PHE A 151 19.27 -3.41 -20.57
C PHE A 151 18.89 -2.91 -19.17
N ILE A 152 19.30 -3.60 -18.10
CA ILE A 152 19.00 -3.18 -16.71
C ILE A 152 19.51 -1.76 -16.43
N ASN A 153 20.74 -1.43 -16.82
CA ASN A 153 21.30 -0.10 -16.58
C ASN A 153 20.62 0.96 -17.45
N HIS A 154 20.27 0.63 -18.69
CA HIS A 154 19.58 1.53 -19.61
C HIS A 154 18.15 1.81 -19.15
N SER A 155 17.38 0.75 -18.86
CA SER A 155 15.99 0.81 -18.36
C SER A 155 15.87 1.58 -17.05
N THR A 156 16.93 1.63 -16.24
CA THR A 156 16.94 2.34 -14.95
C THR A 156 17.73 3.64 -14.95
N ARG A 157 18.18 4.14 -16.11
CA ARG A 157 19.08 5.30 -16.23
C ARG A 157 18.45 6.61 -15.78
N ASN A 158 17.20 6.86 -16.17
CA ASN A 158 16.48 8.09 -15.87
C ASN A 158 15.00 7.77 -15.61
N ARG A 159 14.22 8.77 -15.17
CA ARG A 159 12.79 8.59 -14.89
C ARG A 159 12.01 8.13 -16.12
N ARG A 160 12.32 8.66 -17.31
CA ARG A 160 11.61 8.34 -18.56
C ARG A 160 11.79 6.86 -18.93
N ASN A 161 13.00 6.34 -18.87
CA ASN A 161 13.32 4.94 -19.15
C ASN A 161 12.65 4.01 -18.15
N LEU A 162 12.60 4.38 -16.86
CA LEU A 162 11.87 3.63 -15.84
C LEU A 162 10.37 3.62 -16.13
N LEU A 163 9.80 4.78 -16.49
CA LEU A 163 8.39 4.90 -16.85
C LEU A 163 8.07 4.02 -18.06
N LEU A 164 8.87 4.09 -19.13
CA LEU A 164 8.71 3.25 -20.31
C LEU A 164 8.83 1.76 -19.97
N THR A 165 9.79 1.39 -19.11
CA THR A 165 10.00 0.00 -18.71
C THR A 165 8.78 -0.56 -17.96
N PHE A 166 8.24 0.19 -17.00
CA PHE A 166 7.05 -0.24 -16.27
C PHE A 166 5.79 -0.18 -17.14
N PHE A 167 5.61 0.88 -17.91
CA PHE A 167 4.47 1.02 -18.82
C PHE A 167 4.42 -0.15 -19.82
N VAL A 168 5.50 -0.41 -20.56
CA VAL A 168 5.55 -1.50 -21.54
C VAL A 168 5.50 -2.86 -20.84
N GLY A 169 6.19 -3.03 -19.71
CA GLY A 169 6.18 -4.28 -18.97
C GLY A 169 4.82 -4.64 -18.36
N TRP A 170 3.96 -3.65 -18.13
CA TRP A 170 2.64 -3.82 -17.56
C TRP A 170 1.49 -3.66 -18.56
N ILE A 171 1.74 -3.16 -19.78
CA ILE A 171 0.68 -2.83 -20.76
C ILE A 171 -0.24 -4.00 -21.09
N TRP A 172 0.29 -5.23 -21.01
CA TRP A 172 -0.51 -6.42 -21.23
C TRP A 172 -1.67 -6.51 -20.24
N VAL A 173 -1.55 -5.98 -19.01
CA VAL A 173 -2.60 -6.02 -17.98
C VAL A 173 -3.85 -5.24 -18.42
N PRO A 174 -3.80 -3.92 -18.70
CA PRO A 174 -4.98 -3.21 -19.20
C PRO A 174 -5.41 -3.65 -20.60
N VAL A 175 -4.51 -4.22 -21.42
CA VAL A 175 -4.88 -4.70 -22.77
C VAL A 175 -5.66 -6.01 -22.72
N THR A 176 -5.33 -6.94 -21.82
CA THR A 176 -6.00 -8.25 -21.76
C THR A 176 -7.11 -8.30 -20.71
N LEU A 177 -6.97 -7.60 -19.59
CA LEU A 177 -7.93 -7.64 -18.48
C LEU A 177 -8.85 -6.42 -18.44
N LEU A 178 -8.51 -5.33 -19.15
CA LEU A 178 -9.27 -4.08 -19.28
C LEU A 178 -9.44 -3.29 -17.96
N ALA A 179 -10.17 -3.83 -16.99
CA ALA A 179 -10.44 -3.21 -15.71
C ALA A 179 -10.76 -4.27 -14.63
N ALA A 180 -10.43 -3.98 -13.38
CA ALA A 180 -10.88 -4.76 -12.24
C ALA A 180 -11.61 -3.84 -11.26
N TYR A 181 -12.86 -4.14 -10.92
CA TYR A 181 -13.66 -3.29 -10.04
C TYR A 181 -14.69 -4.09 -9.25
N GLY A 182 -15.13 -3.54 -8.12
CA GLY A 182 -16.13 -4.14 -7.23
C GLY A 182 -17.45 -3.37 -7.21
N ALA A 183 -18.37 -3.75 -6.33
CA ALA A 183 -19.67 -3.10 -6.17
C ALA A 183 -19.59 -1.59 -5.83
N ASP A 184 -18.47 -1.15 -5.24
CA ASP A 184 -18.20 0.25 -4.92
C ASP A 184 -18.29 1.16 -6.16
N ILE A 185 -17.67 0.79 -7.29
CA ILE A 185 -17.68 1.65 -8.49
C ILE A 185 -19.10 1.79 -9.05
N CYS A 186 -19.86 0.69 -9.05
CA CYS A 186 -21.23 0.68 -9.55
C CYS A 186 -22.13 1.57 -8.67
N SER A 187 -21.88 1.57 -7.37
CA SER A 187 -22.59 2.43 -6.42
C SER A 187 -22.23 3.91 -6.64
N GLN A 188 -20.94 4.22 -6.80
CA GLN A 188 -20.46 5.57 -7.08
C GLN A 188 -21.00 6.16 -8.40
N ILE A 189 -20.98 5.37 -9.48
CA ILE A 189 -21.53 5.77 -10.78
C ILE A 189 -23.03 6.10 -10.66
N ARG A 190 -23.75 5.31 -9.86
CA ARG A 190 -25.19 5.50 -9.63
C ARG A 190 -25.49 6.70 -8.74
N GLU A 191 -24.74 6.91 -7.65
CA GLU A 191 -24.82 8.12 -6.81
C GLU A 191 -24.69 9.39 -7.67
N TYR A 192 -23.69 9.42 -8.55
CA TYR A 192 -23.49 10.53 -9.46
C TYR A 192 -24.64 10.68 -10.45
N SER A 193 -25.06 9.59 -11.11
CA SER A 193 -26.11 9.64 -12.14
C SER A 193 -27.44 10.13 -11.60
N TRP A 194 -27.82 9.69 -10.40
CA TRP A 194 -29.04 10.11 -9.73
C TRP A 194 -28.98 11.58 -9.32
N THR A 195 -27.83 12.02 -8.80
CA THR A 195 -27.60 13.43 -8.50
C THR A 195 -27.70 14.28 -9.76
N TRP A 196 -27.06 13.84 -10.85
CA TRP A 196 -27.06 14.54 -12.13
C TRP A 196 -28.48 14.67 -12.69
N ASN A 197 -29.24 13.58 -12.70
CA ASN A 197 -30.63 13.57 -13.17
C ASN A 197 -31.50 14.56 -12.38
N LYS A 198 -31.35 14.57 -11.05
CA LYS A 198 -32.06 15.53 -10.18
C LYS A 198 -31.69 16.98 -10.50
N ILE A 199 -30.41 17.27 -10.72
CA ILE A 199 -29.94 18.62 -11.09
C ILE A 199 -30.48 19.04 -12.45
N THR A 200 -30.61 18.11 -13.40
CA THR A 200 -31.16 18.37 -14.74
C THR A 200 -32.69 18.39 -14.79
N GLY A 201 -33.37 18.31 -13.63
CA GLY A 201 -34.84 18.42 -13.56
C GLY A 201 -35.61 17.14 -13.85
N LEU A 202 -34.95 15.98 -13.93
CA LEU A 202 -35.63 14.69 -14.01
C LEU A 202 -36.11 14.30 -12.60
N ASP A 203 -37.43 14.19 -12.44
CA ASP A 203 -38.01 13.70 -11.20
C ASP A 203 -37.73 12.20 -11.05
N GLN A 204 -36.92 11.85 -10.06
CA GLN A 204 -36.60 10.47 -9.71
C GLN A 204 -37.21 10.19 -8.34
N PRO A 205 -38.50 9.79 -8.27
CA PRO A 205 -39.11 9.44 -7.00
C PRO A 205 -38.30 8.32 -6.34
N TYR A 206 -38.14 8.37 -5.02
CA TYR A 206 -37.52 7.29 -4.28
C TYR A 206 -38.45 6.06 -4.34
N ILE A 207 -38.18 5.14 -5.27
CA ILE A 207 -38.97 3.92 -5.51
C ILE A 207 -38.51 2.71 -4.65
N GLY A 208 -37.69 2.96 -3.64
CA GLY A 208 -37.25 1.94 -2.68
C GLY A 208 -36.39 0.81 -3.30
N PHE A 209 -36.45 -0.37 -2.68
CA PHE A 209 -35.50 -1.48 -2.79
C PHE A 209 -35.16 -1.95 -4.22
N PHE A 210 -36.07 -1.79 -5.19
CA PHE A 210 -35.85 -2.22 -6.58
C PHE A 210 -35.02 -1.25 -7.41
N SER A 211 -34.83 -0.02 -6.93
CA SER A 211 -34.15 1.04 -7.67
C SER A 211 -32.64 1.09 -7.46
N PHE A 212 -32.10 0.15 -6.66
CA PHE A 212 -30.68 0.12 -6.33
C PHE A 212 -30.18 1.48 -5.82
N VAL A 213 -30.99 2.20 -5.04
CA VAL A 213 -30.56 3.47 -4.46
C VAL A 213 -29.30 3.19 -3.65
N PRO A 214 -28.19 3.92 -3.85
CA PRO A 214 -26.96 3.70 -3.07
C PRO A 214 -27.23 3.72 -1.56
N MET A 215 -28.20 4.53 -1.15
CA MET A 215 -28.75 4.65 0.20
C MET A 215 -29.43 3.38 0.75
N ASP A 216 -29.86 2.45 -0.10
CA ASP A 216 -30.49 1.18 0.28
C ASP A 216 -29.51 -0.01 0.16
N ILE A 217 -28.50 0.12 -0.70
CA ILE A 217 -27.46 -0.89 -0.94
C ILE A 217 -26.40 -0.86 0.15
N TYR A 218 -25.92 0.34 0.47
CA TYR A 218 -25.07 0.64 1.61
C TYR A 218 -25.88 1.58 2.49
N PRO A 219 -26.72 1.00 3.38
CA PRO A 219 -27.72 1.75 4.11
C PRO A 219 -27.05 2.87 4.89
N THR A 220 -27.18 4.09 4.40
CA THR A 220 -26.82 5.23 5.21
C THR A 220 -28.05 5.53 6.04
N ALA A 221 -27.92 5.38 7.36
CA ALA A 221 -29.07 5.49 8.23
C ALA A 221 -29.83 6.81 8.01
N HIS A 222 -31.15 6.74 7.96
CA HIS A 222 -32.00 7.87 7.59
C HIS A 222 -31.78 9.09 8.49
N TYR A 223 -31.35 8.88 9.74
CA TYR A 223 -31.02 9.98 10.65
C TYR A 223 -29.84 10.86 10.16
N LEU A 224 -29.00 10.36 9.27
CA LEU A 224 -27.89 11.11 8.67
C LEU A 224 -28.34 11.98 7.50
N TRP A 225 -29.57 11.80 7.02
CA TRP A 225 -30.04 12.47 5.82
C TRP A 225 -30.34 13.95 6.12
N PRO A 226 -29.96 14.86 5.21
CA PRO A 226 -30.37 16.25 5.28
C PRO A 226 -31.88 16.39 5.04
N THR A 227 -32.46 17.50 5.52
CA THR A 227 -33.87 17.83 5.32
C THR A 227 -34.27 17.88 3.84
N TYR A 228 -33.33 18.30 2.98
CA TYR A 228 -33.48 18.23 1.53
C TYR A 228 -32.66 17.06 1.00
N PRO A 229 -33.28 16.00 0.45
CA PRO A 229 -32.58 14.78 0.10
C PRO A 229 -31.57 15.03 -1.02
N THR A 230 -30.33 14.55 -0.84
CA THR A 230 -29.27 14.52 -1.84
C THR A 230 -28.88 13.07 -2.11
N TYR A 231 -28.38 12.77 -3.32
CA TYR A 231 -27.92 11.43 -3.68
C TYR A 231 -26.40 11.26 -3.58
N LEU A 232 -25.68 12.34 -3.21
CA LEU A 232 -24.24 12.29 -2.99
C LEU A 232 -23.94 11.90 -1.55
N THR A 233 -23.15 10.85 -1.39
CA THR A 233 -22.63 10.42 -0.09
C THR A 233 -21.11 10.52 -0.05
N ASN A 234 -20.58 10.67 1.17
CA ASN A 234 -19.17 10.48 1.44
C ASN A 234 -18.87 9.07 1.98
N GLN A 235 -19.62 8.05 1.51
CA GLN A 235 -19.38 6.65 1.82
C GLN A 235 -18.14 6.12 1.07
N HIS A 236 -17.99 6.51 -0.20
CA HIS A 236 -16.93 6.06 -1.11
C HIS A 236 -15.96 7.16 -1.55
N ASN A 237 -15.72 8.17 -0.68
CA ASN A 237 -15.03 9.43 -1.00
C ASN A 237 -15.70 10.19 -2.15
N ILE A 238 -16.33 11.33 -1.81
CA ILE A 238 -17.11 12.10 -2.77
C ILE A 238 -16.34 12.49 -4.04
N VAL A 239 -15.05 12.82 -3.91
CA VAL A 239 -14.27 13.31 -5.06
C VAL A 239 -14.10 12.20 -6.10
N LEU A 240 -13.81 10.99 -5.65
CA LEU A 240 -13.76 9.83 -6.55
C LEU A 240 -15.13 9.48 -7.10
N THR A 241 -16.19 9.57 -6.30
CA THR A 241 -17.57 9.37 -6.77
C THR A 241 -17.90 10.28 -7.95
N VAL A 242 -17.56 11.57 -7.84
CA VAL A 242 -17.79 12.55 -8.92
C VAL A 242 -16.92 12.26 -10.14
N ILE A 243 -15.61 11.98 -9.96
CA ILE A 243 -14.71 11.68 -11.09
C ILE A 243 -15.16 10.43 -11.85
N TYR A 244 -15.46 9.37 -11.12
CA TYR A 244 -15.88 8.09 -11.71
C TYR A 244 -17.22 8.21 -12.40
N GLY A 245 -18.22 8.79 -11.72
CA GLY A 245 -19.54 8.99 -12.29
C GLY A 245 -19.54 9.94 -13.49
N ALA A 246 -18.77 11.01 -13.47
CA ALA A 246 -18.64 11.92 -14.61
C ALA A 246 -17.99 11.24 -15.81
N THR A 247 -16.90 10.49 -15.59
CA THR A 247 -16.19 9.78 -16.68
C THR A 247 -17.10 8.74 -17.34
N THR A 248 -17.89 8.00 -16.54
CA THR A 248 -18.83 7.01 -17.10
C THR A 248 -20.11 7.65 -17.66
N ALA A 249 -20.51 8.83 -17.20
CA ALA A 249 -21.57 9.62 -17.83
C ALA A 249 -21.16 10.07 -19.23
N VAL A 250 -19.93 10.55 -19.40
CA VAL A 250 -19.36 10.86 -20.72
C VAL A 250 -19.30 9.61 -21.59
N SER A 251 -18.85 8.48 -21.05
CA SER A 251 -18.87 7.19 -21.75
C SER A 251 -20.27 6.83 -22.24
N ARG A 252 -21.28 6.91 -21.36
CA ARG A 252 -22.66 6.61 -21.73
C ARG A 252 -23.20 7.53 -22.82
N TYR A 253 -22.84 8.81 -22.78
CA TYR A 253 -23.24 9.75 -23.83
C TYR A 253 -22.72 9.36 -25.22
N PHE A 254 -21.51 8.80 -25.31
CA PHE A 254 -20.90 8.43 -26.59
C PHE A 254 -21.13 6.98 -27.01
N THR A 255 -21.33 6.06 -26.07
CA THR A 255 -21.33 4.60 -26.33
C THR A 255 -22.54 3.86 -25.77
N ASP A 256 -23.51 4.57 -25.19
CA ASP A 256 -24.67 4.00 -24.46
C ASP A 256 -24.30 3.02 -23.33
N SER A 257 -23.03 2.99 -22.91
CA SER A 257 -22.50 2.10 -21.88
C SER A 257 -21.50 2.81 -20.96
N ASN A 258 -21.39 2.33 -19.72
CA ASN A 258 -20.36 2.76 -18.77
C ASN A 258 -18.99 2.15 -19.05
N ASP A 259 -18.93 1.09 -19.86
CA ASP A 259 -17.75 0.20 -19.96
C ASP A 259 -16.51 0.93 -20.44
N ALA A 260 -16.62 1.73 -21.51
CA ALA A 260 -15.48 2.49 -22.02
C ALA A 260 -14.94 3.48 -20.98
N GLY A 261 -15.81 4.14 -20.22
CA GLY A 261 -15.43 5.03 -19.12
C GLY A 261 -14.70 4.28 -18.00
N ILE A 262 -15.16 3.09 -17.63
CA ILE A 262 -14.50 2.24 -16.63
C ILE A 262 -13.11 1.82 -17.11
N VAL A 263 -12.97 1.42 -18.39
CA VAL A 263 -11.67 1.07 -18.99
C VAL A 263 -10.73 2.28 -19.01
N VAL A 264 -11.23 3.47 -19.34
CA VAL A 264 -10.45 4.72 -19.30
C VAL A 264 -9.97 5.02 -17.88
N LEU A 265 -10.82 4.88 -16.86
CA LEU A 265 -10.42 5.06 -15.47
C LEU A 265 -9.34 4.06 -15.05
N ALA A 266 -9.50 2.78 -15.40
CA ALA A 266 -8.52 1.74 -15.09
C ALA A 266 -7.18 2.00 -15.80
N PHE A 267 -7.22 2.44 -17.06
CA PHE A 267 -6.02 2.82 -17.80
C PHE A 267 -5.33 4.06 -17.19
N ALA A 268 -6.10 5.07 -16.77
CA ALA A 268 -5.56 6.24 -16.08
C ALA A 268 -4.86 5.85 -14.77
N GLN A 269 -5.45 4.94 -13.99
CA GLN A 269 -4.81 4.40 -12.79
C GLN A 269 -3.52 3.63 -13.12
N PHE A 270 -3.51 2.85 -14.19
CA PHE A 270 -2.32 2.15 -14.67
C PHE A 270 -1.18 3.12 -15.02
N VAL A 271 -1.49 4.21 -15.76
CA VAL A 271 -0.50 5.26 -16.09
C VAL A 271 0.02 5.92 -14.82
N PHE A 272 -0.89 6.24 -13.89
CA PHE A 272 -0.55 6.84 -12.60
C PHE A 272 0.35 5.92 -11.76
N ALA A 273 0.06 4.61 -11.73
CA ALA A 273 0.88 3.61 -11.04
C ALA A 273 2.30 3.56 -11.62
N ALA A 274 2.43 3.49 -12.95
CA ALA A 274 3.73 3.48 -13.63
C ALA A 274 4.52 4.77 -13.36
N TRP A 275 3.83 5.92 -13.32
CA TRP A 275 4.42 7.20 -12.90
C TRP A 275 4.94 7.17 -11.46
N CYS A 276 4.10 6.76 -10.51
CA CYS A 276 4.46 6.74 -9.09
C CYS A 276 5.67 5.83 -8.80
N VAL A 277 5.68 4.63 -9.38
CA VAL A 277 6.76 3.66 -9.20
C VAL A 277 8.03 4.14 -9.91
N SER A 278 7.94 4.66 -11.13
CA SER A 278 9.12 5.18 -11.85
C SER A 278 9.73 6.41 -11.18
N ALA A 279 8.90 7.34 -10.71
CA ALA A 279 9.36 8.53 -9.99
C ALA A 279 10.09 8.14 -8.69
N THR A 280 9.52 7.21 -7.92
CA THR A 280 10.14 6.71 -6.68
C THR A 280 11.42 5.94 -6.95
N ALA A 281 11.39 4.99 -7.89
CA ALA A 281 12.57 4.22 -8.27
C ALA A 281 13.70 5.13 -8.76
N HIS A 282 13.40 6.19 -9.54
CA HIS A 282 14.40 7.14 -9.99
C HIS A 282 15.10 7.83 -8.83
N ARG A 283 14.35 8.22 -7.80
CA ARG A 283 14.89 8.86 -6.60
C ARG A 283 15.85 7.95 -5.84
N PHE A 284 15.47 6.70 -5.60
CA PHE A 284 16.32 5.74 -4.90
C PHE A 284 17.54 5.29 -5.72
N LEU A 285 17.34 4.99 -7.00
CA LEU A 285 18.37 4.39 -7.84
C LEU A 285 19.40 5.40 -8.33
N ASN A 286 18.95 6.62 -8.69
CA ASN A 286 19.76 7.59 -9.42
C ASN A 286 20.04 8.88 -8.63
N LYS A 287 19.30 9.13 -7.55
CA LYS A 287 19.50 10.29 -6.65
C LYS A 287 19.74 11.62 -7.41
N PRO A 288 18.82 12.02 -8.31
CA PRO A 288 19.00 13.12 -9.26
C PRO A 288 19.18 14.53 -8.62
N TRP A 289 19.07 14.63 -7.30
CA TRP A 289 19.30 15.86 -6.54
C TRP A 289 20.75 16.02 -6.06
N LEU A 290 21.58 14.98 -6.14
CA LEU A 290 23.01 15.08 -5.80
C LEU A 290 23.79 15.64 -7.00
N ASP A 291 24.61 16.68 -6.78
CA ASP A 291 25.40 17.32 -7.85
C ASP A 291 26.45 16.37 -8.43
N ALA A 292 26.72 16.50 -9.73
CA ALA A 292 27.66 15.65 -10.47
C ALA A 292 29.09 15.67 -9.90
N GLU A 293 29.54 16.75 -9.25
CA GLU A 293 30.87 16.79 -8.62
C GLU A 293 30.98 15.92 -7.36
N SER A 294 29.87 15.70 -6.65
CA SER A 294 29.79 14.77 -5.50
C SER A 294 29.73 13.30 -5.93
N SER A 295 29.57 13.04 -7.23
CA SER A 295 29.52 11.68 -7.81
C SER A 295 30.89 10.99 -7.90
N SER A 296 31.98 11.73 -7.66
CA SER A 296 33.35 11.20 -7.54
C SER A 296 33.48 10.17 -6.41
N THR A 297 32.63 10.23 -5.39
CA THR A 297 32.41 9.11 -4.45
C THR A 297 31.36 8.15 -4.97
N ASN A 298 31.78 7.20 -5.83
CA ASN A 298 31.18 5.90 -6.18
C ASN A 298 29.92 5.42 -5.40
N CYS A 299 28.80 6.14 -5.43
CA CYS A 299 27.52 5.70 -4.86
C CYS A 299 26.55 5.28 -5.96
N SER A 300 27.06 4.66 -7.02
CA SER A 300 26.21 4.02 -8.02
C SER A 300 25.49 2.81 -7.39
N THR A 301 24.17 2.81 -7.50
CA THR A 301 23.35 1.65 -7.17
C THR A 301 23.75 0.49 -8.07
N THR A 302 24.03 -0.67 -7.46
CA THR A 302 24.53 -1.85 -8.18
C THR A 302 23.51 -2.32 -9.22
N THR A 303 24.00 -2.87 -10.34
CA THR A 303 23.14 -3.48 -11.36
C THR A 303 22.28 -4.60 -10.78
N PHE A 304 22.78 -5.34 -9.80
CA PHE A 304 22.00 -6.38 -9.12
C PHE A 304 20.80 -5.79 -8.36
N ALA A 305 20.98 -4.71 -7.59
CA ALA A 305 19.86 -4.07 -6.91
C ALA A 305 18.83 -3.51 -7.90
N ARG A 306 19.30 -2.90 -9.00
CA ARG A 306 18.43 -2.44 -10.11
C ARG A 306 17.61 -3.60 -10.70
N PHE A 307 18.26 -4.74 -10.95
CA PHE A 307 17.60 -5.94 -11.46
C PHE A 307 16.51 -6.46 -10.51
N VAL A 308 16.82 -6.59 -9.21
CA VAL A 308 15.85 -7.09 -8.23
C VAL A 308 14.63 -6.18 -8.12
N ILE A 309 14.83 -4.85 -8.12
CA ILE A 309 13.73 -3.89 -8.09
C ILE A 309 12.87 -3.99 -9.36
N LEU A 310 13.48 -4.05 -10.54
CA LEU A 310 12.75 -4.26 -11.79
C LEU A 310 11.95 -5.56 -11.75
N LEU A 311 12.58 -6.68 -11.36
CA LEU A 311 11.95 -7.99 -11.27
C LEU A 311 10.74 -7.97 -10.32
N MET A 312 10.90 -7.36 -9.14
CA MET A 312 9.83 -7.26 -8.15
C MET A 312 8.64 -6.49 -8.70
N PHE A 313 8.83 -5.33 -9.33
CA PHE A 313 7.71 -4.53 -9.83
C PHE A 313 7.10 -5.09 -11.12
N LEU A 314 7.90 -5.73 -11.98
CA LEU A 314 7.42 -6.29 -13.24
C LEU A 314 6.69 -7.62 -13.09
N LEU A 315 7.04 -8.45 -12.10
CA LEU A 315 6.51 -9.80 -11.96
C LEU A 315 5.61 -10.01 -10.74
N ASN A 316 5.50 -9.04 -9.83
CA ASN A 316 4.65 -9.21 -8.65
C ASN A 316 3.16 -9.11 -9.04
N PRO A 317 2.38 -10.19 -8.90
CA PRO A 317 0.97 -10.18 -9.28
C PRO A 317 0.16 -9.16 -8.49
N LEU A 318 0.52 -8.88 -7.22
CA LEU A 318 -0.18 -7.86 -6.43
C LEU A 318 0.00 -6.47 -7.04
N VAL A 319 1.20 -6.14 -7.55
CA VAL A 319 1.45 -4.87 -8.22
C VAL A 319 0.67 -4.80 -9.52
N LEU A 320 0.79 -5.85 -10.34
CA LEU A 320 0.16 -5.94 -11.66
C LEU A 320 -1.37 -5.80 -11.56
N CYS A 321 -2.04 -6.63 -10.75
CA CYS A 321 -3.49 -6.57 -10.58
C CYS A 321 -3.94 -5.23 -9.99
N SER A 322 -3.14 -4.61 -9.12
CA SER A 322 -3.48 -3.30 -8.53
C SER A 322 -3.46 -2.17 -9.56
N THR A 323 -2.75 -2.30 -10.69
CA THR A 323 -2.66 -1.21 -11.68
C THR A 323 -4.02 -0.87 -12.31
N ILE A 324 -4.89 -1.86 -12.49
CA ILE A 324 -6.22 -1.70 -13.10
C ILE A 324 -7.38 -1.80 -12.09
N ALA A 325 -7.07 -2.02 -10.81
CA ALA A 325 -8.06 -2.24 -9.77
C ALA A 325 -8.67 -0.93 -9.27
N LEU A 326 -9.84 -0.56 -9.78
CA LEU A 326 -10.62 0.63 -9.38
C LEU A 326 -11.31 0.42 -8.03
N THR A 327 -10.49 0.27 -6.99
CA THR A 327 -10.89 0.16 -5.59
C THR A 327 -10.18 1.24 -4.78
N LYS A 328 -10.59 1.47 -3.53
CA LYS A 328 -10.07 2.58 -2.70
C LYS A 328 -8.55 2.47 -2.42
N SER A 329 -8.05 1.24 -2.28
CA SER A 329 -6.69 0.98 -1.76
C SER A 329 -5.55 1.16 -2.76
N PRO A 330 -5.66 0.70 -4.04
CA PRO A 330 -4.57 0.80 -5.00
C PRO A 330 -4.13 2.24 -5.30
N LEU A 331 -5.08 3.15 -5.53
CA LEU A 331 -4.76 4.56 -5.81
C LEU A 331 -4.00 5.20 -4.64
N PHE A 332 -4.45 4.96 -3.40
CA PHE A 332 -3.75 5.41 -2.20
C PHE A 332 -2.36 4.78 -2.10
N ALA A 333 -2.21 3.48 -2.34
CA ALA A 333 -0.94 2.78 -2.24
C ALA A 333 0.11 3.33 -3.22
N PHE A 334 -0.26 3.58 -4.49
CA PHE A 334 0.66 4.17 -5.46
C PHE A 334 1.03 5.61 -5.10
N ALA A 335 0.05 6.42 -4.67
CA ALA A 335 0.30 7.77 -4.19
C ALA A 335 1.23 7.78 -2.95
N PHE A 336 1.05 6.81 -2.05
CA PHE A 336 1.90 6.64 -0.87
C PHE A 336 3.34 6.26 -1.26
N VAL A 337 3.53 5.38 -2.25
CA VAL A 337 4.86 5.05 -2.79
C VAL A 337 5.54 6.30 -3.36
N TRP A 338 4.81 7.10 -4.15
CA TRP A 338 5.32 8.34 -4.71
C TRP A 338 5.68 9.36 -3.62
N TRP A 339 4.77 9.57 -2.68
CA TRP A 339 4.96 10.41 -1.49
C TRP A 339 6.20 9.98 -0.69
N PHE A 340 6.38 8.68 -0.48
CA PHE A 340 7.55 8.14 0.22
C PHE A 340 8.87 8.47 -0.51
N GLY A 341 8.88 8.31 -1.84
CA GLY A 341 10.01 8.72 -2.67
C GLY A 341 10.34 10.20 -2.54
N ILE A 342 9.33 11.08 -2.57
CA ILE A 342 9.50 12.52 -2.42
C ILE A 342 10.11 12.87 -1.06
N ASN A 343 9.63 12.26 0.03
CA ASN A 343 10.18 12.48 1.36
C ASN A 343 11.63 11.98 1.47
N TYR A 344 11.97 10.86 0.81
CA TYR A 344 13.36 10.40 0.74
C TYR A 344 14.29 11.43 0.10
N GLU A 345 13.89 12.06 -1.01
CA GLU A 345 14.64 13.17 -1.60
C GLU A 345 14.77 14.35 -0.63
N LEU A 346 13.64 14.81 -0.08
CA LEU A 346 13.60 15.97 0.79
C LEU A 346 14.48 15.78 2.04
N THR A 347 14.37 14.66 2.75
CA THR A 347 15.16 14.38 3.96
C THR A 347 16.65 14.26 3.67
N ASN A 348 17.06 13.65 2.55
CA ASN A 348 18.48 13.57 2.19
C ASN A 348 19.08 14.94 1.82
N CYS A 349 18.30 15.80 1.13
CA CYS A 349 18.70 17.18 0.87
C CYS A 349 18.89 18.00 2.17
N TYR A 350 18.19 17.64 3.25
CA TYR A 350 18.34 18.30 4.55
C TYR A 350 19.63 17.88 5.26
N HIS A 351 19.86 16.58 5.38
CA HIS A 351 21.03 16.07 6.12
C HIS A 351 22.37 16.30 5.43
N ALA A 352 22.40 16.44 4.10
CA ALA A 352 23.60 16.86 3.38
C ALA A 352 24.15 18.22 3.87
N LYS A 353 23.32 19.03 4.53
CA LYS A 353 23.67 20.34 5.07
C LYS A 353 24.34 20.29 6.46
N ASP A 354 24.02 19.30 7.29
CA ASP A 354 24.52 19.21 8.68
C ASP A 354 25.92 18.57 8.79
N THR A 355 26.42 17.92 7.72
CA THR A 355 27.71 17.22 7.72
C THR A 355 28.89 18.04 7.21
N LYS A 356 28.68 19.16 6.50
CA LYS A 356 29.76 20.03 6.02
C LYS A 356 30.16 21.05 7.11
N ASN A 357 31.02 20.64 8.03
CA ASN A 357 31.77 21.51 8.93
C ASN A 357 32.94 22.20 8.19
N THR A 358 32.67 22.90 7.09
CA THR A 358 33.67 23.74 6.41
C THR A 358 33.32 25.21 6.60
N PRO A 359 34.21 26.03 7.19
CA PRO A 359 33.98 27.45 7.40
C PRO A 359 34.27 28.23 6.11
N SER A 360 33.45 28.05 5.08
CA SER A 360 33.52 28.89 3.88
C SER A 360 32.12 29.19 3.33
N THR A 361 31.77 30.48 3.41
CA THR A 361 30.78 31.20 2.61
C THR A 361 29.38 30.60 2.47
N LYS A 362 28.45 31.14 3.29
CA LYS A 362 26.99 31.07 3.22
C LYS A 362 26.39 29.65 3.06
N PRO A 363 25.72 29.10 4.10
CA PRO A 363 25.00 27.84 3.99
C PRO A 363 23.70 28.06 3.20
N ASN A 364 23.81 28.23 1.88
CA ASN A 364 22.64 28.34 1.01
C ASN A 364 21.88 27.02 1.18
N ALA A 365 20.74 27.07 1.87
CA ALA A 365 19.81 25.95 1.89
C ALA A 365 19.51 25.67 0.42
N GLN A 366 19.91 24.51 -0.10
CA GLN A 366 19.47 24.11 -1.43
C GLN A 366 17.94 24.06 -1.33
N LYS A 367 17.27 25.10 -1.84
CA LYS A 367 15.83 25.21 -1.77
C LYS A 367 15.27 23.96 -2.44
N PRO A 368 14.24 23.32 -1.86
CA PRO A 368 13.62 22.17 -2.51
C PRO A 368 13.21 22.61 -3.91
N ARG A 369 13.52 21.76 -4.90
CA ARG A 369 13.18 22.06 -6.29
C ARG A 369 11.66 22.23 -6.39
N LEU A 370 11.20 23.23 -7.14
CA LEU A 370 9.77 23.55 -7.23
C LEU A 370 8.94 22.33 -7.65
N HIS A 371 9.42 21.56 -8.63
CA HIS A 371 8.73 20.35 -9.05
C HIS A 371 8.57 19.33 -7.90
N THR A 372 9.58 19.13 -7.04
CA THR A 372 9.47 18.22 -5.89
C THR A 372 8.41 18.69 -4.88
N VAL A 373 8.26 20.01 -4.71
CA VAL A 373 7.20 20.59 -3.86
C VAL A 373 5.82 20.37 -4.49
N LEU A 374 5.68 20.58 -5.80
CA LEU A 374 4.45 20.31 -6.53
C LEU A 374 4.08 18.82 -6.48
N GLU A 375 5.04 17.92 -6.70
CA GLU A 375 4.84 16.48 -6.59
C GLU A 375 4.40 16.10 -5.16
N LEU A 376 4.94 16.74 -4.11
CA LEU A 376 4.49 16.54 -2.72
C LEU A 376 3.02 16.91 -2.57
N ILE A 377 2.63 18.12 -2.96
CA ILE A 377 1.25 18.61 -2.85
C ILE A 377 0.29 17.68 -3.60
N VAL A 378 0.62 17.33 -4.85
CA VAL A 378 -0.21 16.44 -5.67
C VAL A 378 -0.34 15.07 -5.01
N SER A 379 0.76 14.47 -4.54
CA SER A 379 0.71 13.16 -3.88
C SER A 379 -0.17 13.18 -2.62
N VAL A 380 -0.10 14.24 -1.81
CA VAL A 380 -0.93 14.42 -0.61
C VAL A 380 -2.40 14.59 -0.98
N CYS A 381 -2.71 15.41 -1.99
CA CYS A 381 -4.07 15.56 -2.49
C CYS A 381 -4.65 14.22 -2.98
N VAL A 382 -3.89 13.46 -3.78
CA VAL A 382 -4.32 12.14 -4.27
C VAL A 382 -4.57 11.17 -3.10
N MET A 383 -3.70 11.16 -2.09
CA MET A 383 -3.90 10.32 -0.90
C MET A 383 -5.19 10.68 -0.15
N LEU A 384 -5.50 11.97 0.00
CA LEU A 384 -6.69 12.46 0.70
C LEU A 384 -7.99 12.12 -0.04
N ILE A 385 -7.98 12.17 -1.38
CA ILE A 385 -9.15 11.77 -2.19
C ILE A 385 -9.26 10.23 -2.33
N ALA A 386 -8.16 9.50 -2.23
CA ALA A 386 -8.16 8.04 -2.37
C ALA A 386 -8.66 7.33 -1.09
N ALA A 387 -8.31 7.85 0.09
CA ALA A 387 -8.66 7.21 1.36
C ALA A 387 -9.13 8.23 2.40
N LYS A 388 -10.36 8.01 2.92
CA LYS A 388 -11.01 8.88 3.93
C LYS A 388 -10.15 9.10 5.19
N TYR A 389 -9.33 8.11 5.56
CA TYR A 389 -8.50 8.12 6.76
C TYR A 389 -7.02 8.44 6.50
N ALA A 390 -6.66 8.79 5.26
CA ALA A 390 -5.29 9.17 4.91
C ALA A 390 -4.78 10.35 5.75
N TRP A 391 -5.67 11.27 6.13
CA TRP A 391 -5.31 12.46 6.90
C TRP A 391 -4.71 12.13 8.27
N TYR A 392 -5.07 11.01 8.92
CA TYR A 392 -4.44 10.60 10.19
C TYR A 392 -2.94 10.34 10.02
N ILE A 393 -2.58 9.57 8.98
CA ILE A 393 -1.19 9.26 8.66
C ILE A 393 -0.43 10.55 8.34
N LEU A 394 -1.04 11.42 7.54
CA LEU A 394 -0.43 12.68 7.14
C LEU A 394 -0.27 13.68 8.30
N VAL A 395 -1.21 13.76 9.23
CA VAL A 395 -1.11 14.61 10.43
C VAL A 395 0.00 14.11 11.36
N VAL A 396 0.05 12.80 11.66
CA VAL A 396 1.13 12.23 12.48
C VAL A 396 2.48 12.53 11.84
N GLN A 397 2.60 12.30 10.54
CA GLN A 397 3.82 12.57 9.80
C GLN A 397 4.17 14.06 9.79
N PHE A 398 3.20 14.96 9.60
CA PHE A 398 3.40 16.40 9.65
C PHE A 398 3.95 16.83 11.01
N VAL A 399 3.40 16.32 12.11
CA VAL A 399 3.89 16.60 13.47
C VAL A 399 5.34 16.15 13.62
N LEU A 400 5.68 14.94 13.18
CA LEU A 400 7.05 14.44 13.22
C LEU A 400 8.00 15.32 12.39
N LEU A 401 7.62 15.68 11.16
CA LEU A 401 8.44 16.51 10.28
C LEU A 401 8.63 17.93 10.82
N ILE A 402 7.61 18.51 11.44
CA ILE A 402 7.75 19.80 12.14
C ILE A 402 8.69 19.68 13.33
N ILE A 403 8.62 18.60 14.11
CA ILE A 403 9.50 18.40 15.28
C ILE A 403 10.96 18.21 14.86
N PHE A 404 11.22 17.34 13.87
CA PHE A 404 12.57 16.95 13.45
C PHE A 404 13.21 17.93 12.45
N GLU A 405 12.40 18.63 11.63
CA GLU A 405 12.88 19.53 10.59
C GLU A 405 12.27 20.94 10.67
N ARG A 406 12.24 21.51 11.88
CA ARG A 406 11.67 22.84 12.19
C ARG A 406 12.05 23.94 11.20
N LYS A 407 13.27 23.92 10.66
CA LYS A 407 13.78 24.93 9.72
C LYS A 407 13.01 24.96 8.38
N ARG A 408 12.36 23.85 8.00
CA ARG A 408 11.58 23.73 6.75
C ARG A 408 10.08 23.76 6.98
N TRP A 409 9.61 24.32 8.10
CA TRP A 409 8.19 24.32 8.46
C TRP A 409 7.26 24.80 7.34
N ARG A 410 7.64 25.82 6.56
CA ARG A 410 6.84 26.33 5.43
C ARG A 410 6.56 25.26 4.37
N LEU A 411 7.55 24.40 4.09
CA LEU A 411 7.39 23.27 3.15
C LEU A 411 6.35 22.29 3.67
N TRP A 412 6.39 21.96 4.96
CA TRP A 412 5.49 20.99 5.56
C TRP A 412 4.09 21.55 5.77
N VAL A 413 3.98 22.84 6.10
CA VAL A 413 2.69 23.53 6.20
C VAL A 413 2.04 23.62 4.82
N CYS A 414 2.73 24.13 3.81
CA CYS A 414 2.14 24.28 2.48
C CYS A 414 1.98 22.94 1.74
N GLY A 415 2.89 21.99 1.96
CA GLY A 415 2.93 20.71 1.25
C GLY A 415 2.07 19.61 1.85
N ILE A 416 1.76 19.68 3.15
CA ILE A 416 1.00 18.64 3.86
C ILE A 416 -0.21 19.25 4.58
N LEU A 417 0.00 20.18 5.52
CA LEU A 417 -1.10 20.68 6.36
C LEU A 417 -2.17 21.43 5.55
N LEU A 418 -1.76 22.31 4.64
CA LEU A 418 -2.69 23.12 3.84
C LEU A 418 -3.61 22.23 2.97
N PRO A 419 -3.11 21.25 2.18
CA PRO A 419 -3.98 20.29 1.50
C PRO A 419 -4.96 19.56 2.42
N ILE A 420 -4.52 19.14 3.61
CA ILE A 420 -5.40 18.49 4.59
C ILE A 420 -6.53 19.44 5.01
N VAL A 421 -6.20 20.65 5.43
CA VAL A 421 -7.18 21.64 5.90
C VAL A 421 -8.15 22.00 4.77
N VAL A 422 -7.65 22.24 3.56
CA VAL A 422 -8.49 22.61 2.42
C VAL A 422 -9.44 21.48 2.05
N ILE A 423 -8.94 20.26 1.82
CA ILE A 423 -9.79 19.15 1.36
C ILE A 423 -10.74 18.68 2.46
N HIS A 424 -10.22 18.46 3.67
CA HIS A 424 -11.04 17.96 4.77
C HIS A 424 -12.01 19.04 5.29
N GLY A 425 -11.57 20.30 5.37
CA GLY A 425 -12.43 21.42 5.74
C GLY A 425 -13.56 21.63 4.74
N SER A 426 -13.26 21.61 3.44
CA SER A 426 -14.29 21.71 2.39
C SER A 426 -15.31 20.57 2.48
N LEU A 427 -14.85 19.35 2.76
CA LEU A 427 -15.72 18.19 2.93
C LEU A 427 -16.66 18.34 4.15
N ILE A 428 -16.13 18.83 5.28
CA ILE A 428 -16.95 19.13 6.47
C ILE A 428 -17.99 20.20 6.14
N MET A 429 -17.60 21.26 5.42
CA MET A 429 -18.54 22.31 5.00
C MET A 429 -19.66 21.75 4.14
N LEU A 430 -19.35 20.93 3.13
CA LEU A 430 -20.35 20.31 2.24
C LEU A 430 -21.29 19.34 2.97
N ILE A 431 -20.79 18.64 4.00
CA ILE A 431 -21.63 17.80 4.86
C ILE A 431 -22.52 18.67 5.74
N SER A 432 -21.98 19.73 6.33
CA SER A 432 -22.72 20.62 7.23
C SER A 432 -23.81 21.42 6.51
N SER A 433 -23.62 21.74 5.23
CA SER A 433 -24.63 22.40 4.39
C SER A 433 -25.73 21.46 3.92
N GLY A 434 -25.60 20.14 4.15
CA GLY A 434 -26.52 19.14 3.62
C GLY A 434 -26.34 18.84 2.13
N ALA A 435 -25.31 19.37 1.47
CA ALA A 435 -25.02 19.07 0.07
C ALA A 435 -24.58 17.61 -0.13
N ILE A 436 -23.91 17.03 0.87
CA ILE A 436 -23.42 15.65 0.88
C ILE A 436 -23.86 14.95 2.18
N ILE A 437 -24.30 13.71 2.08
CA ILE A 437 -24.56 12.87 3.25
C ILE A 437 -23.23 12.32 3.78
N SER A 438 -22.98 12.45 5.08
CA SER A 438 -21.81 11.83 5.72
C SER A 438 -21.88 10.31 5.63
N GLY A 439 -20.74 9.66 5.38
CA GLY A 439 -20.66 8.20 5.51
C GLY A 439 -21.02 7.73 6.92
N ASP A 440 -21.66 6.58 7.02
CA ASP A 440 -22.24 6.08 8.27
C ASP A 440 -21.13 5.64 9.26
N PRO A 441 -21.12 6.16 10.50
CA PRO A 441 -20.15 5.72 11.52
C PRO A 441 -20.16 4.22 11.78
N ILE A 442 -21.27 3.52 11.52
CA ILE A 442 -21.40 2.08 11.76
C ILE A 442 -20.35 1.24 11.03
N GLU A 443 -19.88 1.69 9.86
CA GLU A 443 -18.83 1.03 9.08
C GLU A 443 -17.51 0.88 9.84
N SER A 444 -17.23 1.83 10.74
CA SER A 444 -16.04 1.81 11.59
C SER A 444 -16.18 0.92 12.82
N ARG A 445 -17.41 0.44 13.13
CA ARG A 445 -17.74 -0.30 14.35
C ARG A 445 -17.75 -1.83 14.15
N GLY A 446 -17.11 -2.33 13.09
CA GLY A 446 -17.17 -3.74 12.71
C GLY A 446 -16.80 -4.72 13.83
N ILE A 447 -15.79 -4.39 14.64
CA ILE A 447 -15.36 -5.24 15.77
C ILE A 447 -16.44 -5.27 16.86
N GLN A 448 -16.97 -4.11 17.25
CA GLN A 448 -18.01 -4.01 18.26
C GLN A 448 -19.27 -4.77 17.82
N LEU A 449 -19.66 -4.63 16.55
CA LEU A 449 -20.82 -5.32 15.98
C LEU A 449 -20.64 -6.83 15.92
N GLN A 450 -19.44 -7.28 15.56
CA GLN A 450 -19.08 -8.70 15.63
C GLN A 450 -19.17 -9.26 17.04
N GLN A 451 -18.75 -8.51 18.06
CA GLN A 451 -18.87 -8.95 19.45
C GLN A 451 -20.33 -9.06 19.89
N ILE A 452 -21.17 -8.08 19.56
CA ILE A 452 -22.61 -8.13 19.85
C ILE A 452 -23.26 -9.33 19.15
N ALA A 453 -22.97 -9.52 17.86
CA ALA A 453 -23.49 -10.62 17.07
C ALA A 453 -23.03 -12.00 17.60
N ARG A 454 -21.77 -12.10 18.04
CA ARG A 454 -21.22 -13.31 18.66
C ARG A 454 -21.98 -13.68 19.93
N ILE A 455 -22.17 -12.71 20.84
CA ILE A 455 -22.87 -12.96 22.11
C ILE A 455 -24.33 -13.29 21.82
N ALA A 456 -24.99 -12.55 20.93
CA ALA A 456 -26.37 -12.81 20.54
C ALA A 456 -26.57 -14.23 19.96
N LYS A 457 -25.56 -14.79 19.29
CA LYS A 457 -25.61 -16.17 18.75
C LYS A 457 -25.23 -17.25 19.75
N LEU A 458 -24.15 -17.06 20.51
CA LEU A 458 -23.55 -18.11 21.34
C LEU A 458 -24.09 -18.12 22.77
N ASP A 459 -24.50 -16.96 23.30
CA ASP A 459 -25.00 -16.81 24.66
C ASP A 459 -25.98 -15.63 24.76
N PRO A 460 -27.18 -15.74 24.15
CA PRO A 460 -28.17 -14.66 24.15
C PRO A 460 -28.72 -14.33 25.54
N HIS A 461 -28.56 -15.22 26.52
CA HIS A 461 -29.06 -15.04 27.89
C HIS A 461 -28.16 -14.14 28.73
N SER A 462 -26.86 -14.09 28.46
CA SER A 462 -25.94 -13.19 29.18
C SER A 462 -26.09 -11.72 28.82
N ILE A 463 -26.77 -11.37 27.72
CA ILE A 463 -27.04 -9.97 27.38
C ILE A 463 -28.05 -9.39 28.39
N PRO A 464 -27.67 -8.40 29.22
CA PRO A 464 -28.56 -7.84 30.23
C PRO A 464 -29.84 -7.25 29.61
N ARG A 465 -30.98 -7.36 30.31
CA ARG A 465 -32.26 -6.80 29.84
C ARG A 465 -32.21 -5.29 29.58
N SER A 466 -31.37 -4.57 30.33
CA SER A 466 -31.10 -3.14 30.10
C SER A 466 -30.39 -2.91 28.76
N ALA A 467 -29.35 -3.70 28.47
CA ALA A 467 -28.61 -3.62 27.20
C ALA A 467 -29.49 -4.00 25.99
N LYS A 468 -30.30 -5.06 26.11
CA LYS A 468 -31.28 -5.43 25.06
C LYS A 468 -32.21 -4.27 24.72
N ARG A 469 -32.72 -3.55 25.74
CA ARG A 469 -33.59 -2.38 25.54
C ARG A 469 -32.89 -1.22 24.82
N ILE A 470 -31.62 -0.97 25.10
CA ILE A 470 -30.84 0.08 24.44
C ILE A 470 -30.53 -0.29 22.98
N ILE A 471 -30.21 -1.56 22.72
CA ILE A 471 -29.77 -2.05 21.41
C ILE A 471 -30.94 -2.33 20.46
N ALA A 472 -32.10 -2.78 20.97
CA ALA A 472 -33.29 -3.13 20.18
C ALA A 472 -33.74 -2.09 19.13
N PRO A 473 -33.74 -0.77 19.40
CA PRO A 473 -34.11 0.22 18.38
C PRO A 473 -33.06 0.39 17.26
N ILE A 474 -31.84 -0.14 17.46
CA ILE A 474 -30.71 0.02 16.54
C ILE A 474 -30.46 -1.27 15.77
N PHE A 475 -30.53 -2.42 16.44
CA PHE A 475 -30.29 -3.73 15.83
C PHE A 475 -31.45 -4.69 16.06
N ASN A 476 -31.71 -5.54 15.07
CA ASN A 476 -32.47 -6.76 15.26
C ASN A 476 -31.50 -7.83 15.78
N LEU A 477 -31.52 -8.09 17.09
CA LEU A 477 -30.57 -9.03 17.73
C LEU A 477 -30.65 -10.44 17.16
N ASP A 478 -31.85 -10.93 16.81
CA ASP A 478 -32.03 -12.28 16.26
C ASP A 478 -31.41 -12.39 14.86
N GLN A 479 -31.67 -11.38 14.02
CA GLN A 479 -31.07 -11.32 12.69
C GLN A 479 -29.56 -11.05 12.75
N THR A 480 -29.11 -10.26 13.73
CA THR A 480 -27.69 -9.99 13.98
C THR A 480 -26.96 -11.26 14.42
N ALA A 481 -27.59 -12.08 15.27
CA ALA A 481 -27.10 -13.40 15.64
C ALA A 481 -27.02 -14.32 14.42
N GLU A 482 -28.07 -14.40 13.61
CA GLU A 482 -28.07 -15.23 12.40
C GLU A 482 -26.98 -14.81 11.40
N ALA A 483 -26.81 -13.50 11.20
CA ALA A 483 -25.82 -12.92 10.31
C ALA A 483 -24.37 -13.02 10.83
N TYR A 484 -24.15 -13.41 12.08
CA TYR A 484 -22.80 -13.56 12.63
C TYR A 484 -21.97 -14.56 11.84
N LYS A 485 -20.88 -14.05 11.26
CA LYS A 485 -19.80 -14.83 10.66
C LYS A 485 -18.48 -14.39 11.26
N PRO A 486 -17.69 -15.27 11.87
CA PRO A 486 -16.47 -14.82 12.55
C PRO A 486 -15.34 -14.39 11.58
N TYR A 487 -15.43 -14.73 10.28
CA TYR A 487 -14.47 -14.30 9.24
C TYR A 487 -14.88 -13.03 8.49
N ASP A 488 -16.13 -12.58 8.61
CA ASP A 488 -16.66 -11.49 7.80
C ASP A 488 -17.69 -10.69 8.59
N ALA A 489 -17.38 -9.41 8.81
CA ALA A 489 -18.22 -8.47 9.54
C ALA A 489 -19.23 -7.73 8.67
N ASP A 490 -19.13 -7.85 7.34
CA ASP A 490 -20.03 -7.14 6.45
C ASP A 490 -21.49 -7.61 6.59
N PRO A 491 -21.82 -8.89 6.82
CA PRO A 491 -23.20 -9.32 7.06
C PRO A 491 -23.86 -8.72 8.31
N VAL A 492 -23.08 -8.40 9.35
CA VAL A 492 -23.61 -7.77 10.58
C VAL A 492 -23.61 -6.24 10.49
N LYS A 493 -22.75 -5.67 9.64
CA LYS A 493 -22.65 -4.22 9.37
C LYS A 493 -23.63 -3.74 8.30
N SER A 494 -23.92 -4.57 7.30
CA SER A 494 -24.65 -4.20 6.09
C SER A 494 -26.14 -4.50 6.20
N SER A 495 -26.98 -3.73 5.49
CA SER A 495 -28.36 -4.12 5.21
C SER A 495 -28.53 -4.96 3.95
N GLY A 496 -27.46 -5.23 3.20
CA GLY A 496 -27.36 -6.20 2.10
C GLY A 496 -28.30 -6.00 0.89
N LEU A 497 -27.76 -6.22 -0.30
CA LEU A 497 -28.54 -6.48 -1.51
C LEU A 497 -29.19 -7.88 -1.48
N GLN A 498 -30.45 -7.94 -1.93
CA GLN A 498 -31.40 -9.08 -2.00
C GLN A 498 -31.93 -9.57 -0.65
N SER A 499 -33.26 -9.48 -0.43
CA SER A 499 -34.11 -10.23 0.52
C SER A 499 -33.53 -10.62 1.89
N LYS A 500 -32.51 -9.91 2.37
CA LYS A 500 -31.72 -10.27 3.55
C LYS A 500 -32.44 -9.82 4.81
N LYS A 501 -32.35 -10.68 5.82
CA LYS A 501 -32.59 -10.32 7.22
C LYS A 501 -31.65 -9.17 7.58
N VAL A 502 -32.20 -8.03 8.00
CA VAL A 502 -31.46 -6.77 8.19
C VAL A 502 -31.05 -6.62 9.66
N SER A 503 -29.78 -6.89 9.95
CA SER A 503 -29.21 -6.74 11.29
C SER A 503 -29.36 -5.31 11.84
N TYR A 504 -29.05 -4.30 11.02
CA TYR A 504 -29.08 -2.88 11.39
C TYR A 504 -30.37 -2.18 10.95
N ARG A 505 -31.13 -1.58 11.87
CA ARG A 505 -32.42 -0.91 11.62
C ARG A 505 -32.27 0.49 11.01
N TRP A 506 -31.45 0.63 9.96
CA TRP A 506 -31.05 1.90 9.34
C TRP A 506 -32.20 2.85 8.94
N ARG A 507 -33.39 2.32 8.61
CA ARG A 507 -34.59 3.12 8.26
C ARG A 507 -35.25 3.79 9.47
N TYR A 508 -35.16 3.17 10.65
CA TYR A 508 -35.93 3.56 11.84
C TYR A 508 -35.04 4.10 12.97
N VAL A 509 -33.74 3.83 12.90
CA VAL A 509 -32.79 4.28 13.91
C VAL A 509 -32.64 5.80 13.86
N THR A 510 -32.68 6.44 15.04
CA THR A 510 -32.59 7.89 15.20
C THR A 510 -31.21 8.31 15.74
N LYS A 511 -30.88 9.60 15.65
CA LYS A 511 -29.67 10.19 16.28
C LYS A 511 -29.61 9.87 17.77
N ASP A 512 -30.75 9.96 18.46
CA ASP A 512 -30.80 9.74 19.91
C ASP A 512 -30.63 8.27 20.29
N ASN A 513 -31.06 7.35 19.44
CA ASN A 513 -30.77 5.93 19.63
C ASN A 513 -29.26 5.69 19.56
N ILE A 514 -28.58 6.23 18.53
CA ILE A 514 -27.12 6.09 18.37
C ILE A 514 -26.34 6.76 19.51
N ARG A 515 -26.80 7.92 20.02
CA ARG A 515 -26.13 8.60 21.16
C ARG A 515 -26.15 7.80 22.47
N LYS A 516 -27.10 6.88 22.62
CA LYS A 516 -27.24 6.04 23.83
C LYS A 516 -26.35 4.78 23.80
N LEU A 517 -25.64 4.55 22.69
CA LEU A 517 -24.77 3.41 22.42
C LEU A 517 -23.30 3.84 22.47
#